data_AF-A0A852R8Y4-F1
#
_entry.id   AF-A0A852R8Y4-F1
#
_cell.length_a   1.000
_cell.length_b   1.000
_cell.length_c   1.000
_cell.angle_alpha   90.00
_cell.angle_beta   90.00
_cell.angle_gamma   90.00
#
_symmetry.space_group_name_H-M   'P 1'
#
loop_
_entity.id
_entity.type
_entity.pdbx_description
1 polymer ?
#
loop_
_entity_poly.entity_id
_entity_poly.type
_entity_poly.pdbx_seq_one_letter_code
_entity_poly.pdbx_strand_id
1 'polypeptide(L)'
;MKILTAGPSALLLTAALTLATPAVATTAPTTTPTTPQTASTADRATDRAAATAITIAARSTVVQRGKKVVVTGTVTSKRITKVTLQQKRSGTAWKSQATVAVRADGSFKVKDKTTTAVVRKYRVVSATGPRKKSAKVTVGVYDWQDLTKLKARTSMGWGPQKTVQVNGTAYGPAFASYNWGPTAPLIDFNVNRSCISLRARFGLSDNSDATARATISVVSDGTAVYSKSFGLTESELVTVPLSSPFRVGITSTVENPGNVTPVPNAIAVAADPEIYCTSAK
;
A
#
# COMPACT_ATOMS: atom_id res chain seq x y z
N MET A 1 30.45 -32.36 -14.86
CA MET A 1 30.08 -32.73 -13.48
C MET A 1 28.72 -32.11 -13.19
N LYS A 2 27.65 -32.92 -13.15
CA LYS A 2 26.26 -32.47 -12.94
C LYS A 2 26.01 -32.33 -11.44
N ILE A 3 25.67 -31.13 -10.98
CA ILE A 3 25.26 -30.91 -9.58
C ILE A 3 23.74 -30.80 -9.55
N LEU A 4 23.15 -31.66 -8.71
CA LEU A 4 21.73 -31.88 -8.50
C LEU A 4 21.08 -30.77 -7.64
N THR A 5 19.79 -30.62 -7.88
CA THR A 5 18.76 -29.80 -7.24
C THR A 5 18.62 -30.00 -5.71
N ALA A 6 18.36 -28.91 -4.99
CA ALA A 6 17.71 -28.95 -3.66
C ALA A 6 16.52 -27.97 -3.65
N GLY A 7 15.37 -28.48 -3.20
CA GLY A 7 14.07 -27.80 -3.22
C GLY A 7 13.86 -26.79 -2.08
N PRO A 8 12.73 -26.04 -2.11
CA PRO A 8 12.44 -25.03 -1.11
C PRO A 8 11.85 -25.66 0.16
N SER A 9 12.56 -25.49 1.27
CA SER A 9 12.08 -25.76 2.63
C SER A 9 10.91 -24.83 2.97
N ALA A 10 9.78 -25.41 3.35
CA ALA A 10 8.65 -24.69 3.92
C ALA A 10 9.00 -24.25 5.36
N LEU A 11 9.15 -22.95 5.59
CA LEU A 11 9.22 -22.38 6.93
C LEU A 11 7.82 -22.34 7.54
N LEU A 12 7.60 -23.13 8.58
CA LEU A 12 6.47 -23.01 9.51
C LEU A 12 6.69 -21.76 10.39
N LEU A 13 5.80 -20.77 10.29
CA LEU A 13 5.72 -19.68 11.26
C LEU A 13 4.96 -20.17 12.50
N THR A 14 5.67 -20.32 13.61
CA THR A 14 5.07 -20.53 14.94
C THR A 14 4.74 -19.17 15.54
N ALA A 15 3.45 -18.82 15.62
CA ALA A 15 3.00 -17.63 16.32
C ALA A 15 2.97 -17.89 17.83
N ALA A 16 3.86 -17.25 18.60
CA ALA A 16 3.80 -17.23 20.05
C ALA A 16 2.72 -16.22 20.50
N LEU A 17 1.71 -16.73 21.20
CA LEU A 17 0.61 -15.96 21.78
C LEU A 17 1.04 -15.48 23.17
N THR A 18 1.38 -14.21 23.33
CA THR A 18 1.60 -13.59 24.65
C THR A 18 0.25 -13.18 25.25
N LEU A 19 -0.12 -13.82 26.36
CA LEU A 19 -1.27 -13.47 27.20
C LEU A 19 -0.96 -12.16 27.96
N ALA A 20 -1.73 -11.11 27.71
CA ALA A 20 -1.72 -9.90 28.53
C ALA A 20 -2.75 -10.02 29.66
N THR A 21 -2.26 -9.92 30.89
CA THR A 21 -3.01 -9.81 32.14
C THR A 21 -3.87 -8.52 32.17
N PRO A 22 -5.16 -8.59 32.57
CA PRO A 22 -5.97 -7.41 32.81
C PRO A 22 -5.65 -6.80 34.19
N ALA A 23 -5.28 -5.51 34.21
CA ALA A 23 -5.31 -4.71 35.42
C ALA A 23 -6.73 -4.18 35.65
N VAL A 24 -7.28 -4.53 36.81
CA VAL A 24 -8.57 -4.08 37.32
C VAL A 24 -8.43 -2.61 37.75
N ALA A 25 -9.21 -1.72 37.14
CA ALA A 25 -9.43 -0.37 37.64
C ALA A 25 -10.93 -0.17 37.89
N THR A 26 -11.26 -0.18 39.18
CA THR A 26 -12.58 0.05 39.75
C THR A 26 -12.89 1.55 39.71
N THR A 27 -13.86 1.97 38.90
CA THR A 27 -14.45 3.32 38.98
C THR A 27 -15.96 3.24 39.10
N ALA A 28 -16.47 3.98 40.07
CA ALA A 28 -17.83 3.97 40.60
C ALA A 28 -18.95 4.30 39.58
N PRO A 29 -20.20 3.90 39.87
CA PRO A 29 -21.35 4.22 39.03
C PRO A 29 -21.87 5.64 39.31
N THR A 30 -21.95 6.48 38.28
CA THR A 30 -22.73 7.72 38.30
C THR A 30 -24.04 7.49 37.57
N THR A 31 -25.12 7.40 38.33
CA THR A 31 -26.51 7.34 37.88
C THR A 31 -26.88 8.64 37.16
N THR A 32 -27.21 8.55 35.87
CA THR A 32 -27.89 9.61 35.11
C THR A 32 -29.33 9.20 34.84
N PRO A 33 -30.29 10.15 34.89
CA PRO A 33 -31.71 9.86 34.82
C PRO A 33 -32.17 9.52 33.40
N THR A 34 -33.03 8.49 33.32
CA THR A 34 -33.70 7.98 32.13
C THR A 34 -34.82 8.92 31.69
N THR A 35 -34.66 9.55 30.51
CA THR A 35 -35.76 10.24 29.82
C THR A 35 -36.65 9.20 29.10
N PRO A 36 -37.98 9.34 29.10
CA PRO A 36 -38.88 8.40 28.42
C PRO A 36 -38.70 8.47 26.89
N GLN A 37 -38.33 7.33 26.29
CA GLN A 37 -38.23 7.19 24.85
C GLN A 37 -39.62 6.93 24.26
N THR A 38 -40.22 7.96 23.67
CA THR A 38 -41.43 7.86 22.84
C THR A 38 -41.15 6.92 21.67
N ALA A 39 -41.87 5.80 21.60
CA ALA A 39 -41.82 4.86 20.50
C ALA A 39 -42.36 5.54 19.23
N SER A 40 -41.45 5.97 18.35
CA SER A 40 -41.80 6.40 17.00
C SER A 40 -41.98 5.16 16.12
N THR A 41 -43.23 4.78 15.90
CA THR A 41 -43.66 4.00 14.73
C THR A 41 -43.49 4.86 13.48
N ALA A 42 -42.28 4.92 12.95
CA ALA A 42 -41.98 5.53 11.66
C ALA A 42 -41.38 4.47 10.72
N ASP A 43 -42.16 4.15 9.70
CA ASP A 43 -41.73 3.74 8.37
C ASP A 43 -40.80 2.54 8.24
N ARG A 44 -41.41 1.34 8.24
CA ARG A 44 -41.04 0.28 7.30
C ARG A 44 -41.46 0.66 5.87
N ALA A 45 -40.92 1.75 5.35
CA ALA A 45 -40.75 1.90 3.91
C ALA A 45 -39.47 1.12 3.56
N THR A 46 -39.62 -0.17 3.31
CA THR A 46 -38.58 -0.92 2.60
C THR A 46 -38.39 -0.26 1.25
N ASP A 47 -37.39 0.61 1.16
CA ASP A 47 -36.80 1.09 -0.08
C ASP A 47 -36.38 -0.13 -0.90
N ARG A 48 -37.31 -0.62 -1.72
CA ARG A 48 -37.07 -1.70 -2.67
C ARG A 48 -36.32 -1.08 -3.83
N ALA A 49 -35.06 -0.72 -3.58
CA ALA A 49 -34.13 -0.26 -4.59
C ALA A 49 -34.19 -1.26 -5.75
N ALA A 50 -34.70 -0.82 -6.89
CA ALA A 50 -34.95 -1.69 -8.03
C ALA A 50 -33.66 -2.44 -8.37
N ALA A 51 -33.69 -3.77 -8.24
CA ALA A 51 -32.53 -4.61 -8.42
C ALA A 51 -31.88 -4.32 -9.77
N THR A 52 -30.62 -3.88 -9.76
CA THR A 52 -29.94 -3.48 -10.99
C THR A 52 -29.83 -4.68 -11.93
N ALA A 53 -30.24 -4.52 -13.19
CA ALA A 53 -30.30 -5.62 -14.15
C ALA A 53 -28.94 -6.29 -14.46
N ILE A 54 -27.84 -5.56 -14.21
CA ILE A 54 -26.46 -6.03 -14.38
C ILE A 54 -25.66 -5.62 -13.14
N THR A 55 -25.08 -6.59 -12.45
CA THR A 55 -24.15 -6.35 -11.34
C THR A 55 -22.70 -6.38 -11.83
N ILE A 56 -21.80 -5.77 -11.08
CA ILE A 56 -20.36 -5.78 -11.35
C ILE A 56 -19.58 -5.81 -10.03
N ALA A 57 -18.51 -6.59 -10.01
CA ALA A 57 -17.52 -6.59 -8.96
C ALA A 57 -16.13 -6.79 -9.59
N ALA A 58 -15.12 -6.09 -9.08
CA ALA A 58 -13.73 -6.43 -9.36
C ALA A 58 -13.24 -7.38 -8.27
N ARG A 59 -12.51 -8.43 -8.64
CA ARG A 59 -11.91 -9.36 -7.66
C ARG A 59 -10.93 -8.65 -6.71
N SER A 60 -10.27 -7.60 -7.19
CA SER A 60 -9.43 -6.71 -6.39
C SER A 60 -9.58 -5.28 -6.89
N THR A 61 -9.57 -4.33 -5.96
CA THR A 61 -9.53 -2.89 -6.22
C THR A 61 -8.10 -2.36 -6.36
N VAL A 62 -7.10 -3.18 -6.05
CA VAL A 62 -5.67 -2.88 -6.19
C VAL A 62 -5.02 -3.95 -7.07
N VAL A 63 -4.42 -3.55 -8.19
CA VAL A 63 -3.81 -4.48 -9.16
C VAL A 63 -2.45 -3.98 -9.60
N GLN A 64 -1.45 -4.86 -9.65
CA GLN A 64 -0.13 -4.52 -10.18
C GLN A 64 -0.17 -4.36 -11.70
N ARG A 65 0.54 -3.37 -12.24
CA ARG A 65 0.77 -3.19 -13.66
C ARG A 65 1.28 -4.49 -14.30
N GLY A 66 0.77 -4.80 -15.49
CA GLY A 66 1.05 -6.05 -16.20
C GLY A 66 0.14 -7.21 -15.79
N LYS A 67 -0.51 -7.16 -14.62
CA LYS A 67 -1.48 -8.18 -14.18
C LYS A 67 -2.87 -7.89 -14.73
N LYS A 68 -3.75 -8.90 -14.64
CA LYS A 68 -5.12 -8.81 -15.15
C LYS A 68 -6.08 -8.35 -14.06
N VAL A 69 -6.88 -7.32 -14.34
CA VAL A 69 -8.09 -7.03 -13.56
C VAL A 69 -9.12 -8.09 -13.92
N VAL A 70 -9.62 -8.79 -12.91
CA VAL A 70 -10.68 -9.79 -13.09
C VAL A 70 -11.98 -9.15 -12.63
N VAL A 71 -12.91 -8.97 -13.56
CA VAL A 71 -14.24 -8.43 -13.32
C VAL A 71 -15.25 -9.56 -13.44
N THR A 72 -16.14 -9.66 -12.45
CA THR A 72 -17.24 -10.62 -12.41
C THR A 72 -18.56 -9.89 -12.21
N GLY A 73 -19.65 -10.56 -12.52
CA GLY A 73 -20.99 -10.03 -12.25
C GLY A 73 -22.06 -11.00 -12.71
N THR A 74 -23.30 -10.57 -12.54
CA THR A 74 -24.50 -11.30 -12.91
C THR A 74 -25.45 -10.41 -13.70
N VAL A 75 -26.29 -11.05 -14.50
CA VAL A 75 -27.31 -10.41 -15.31
C VAL A 75 -28.64 -11.07 -15.01
N THR A 76 -29.64 -10.29 -14.62
CA THR A 76 -30.97 -10.83 -14.26
C THR A 76 -31.88 -11.00 -15.46
N SER A 77 -31.62 -10.31 -16.57
CA SER A 77 -32.44 -10.40 -17.79
C SER A 77 -31.93 -11.47 -18.75
N LYS A 78 -32.75 -12.51 -19.00
CA LYS A 78 -32.47 -13.58 -19.97
C LYS A 78 -32.29 -13.08 -21.42
N ARG A 79 -32.75 -11.86 -21.74
CA ARG A 79 -32.57 -11.24 -23.07
C ARG A 79 -31.16 -10.69 -23.31
N ILE A 80 -30.31 -10.64 -22.28
CA ILE A 80 -28.93 -10.15 -22.38
C ILE A 80 -28.01 -11.38 -22.35
N THR A 81 -27.58 -11.83 -23.52
CA THR A 81 -26.70 -13.00 -23.69
C THR A 81 -25.23 -12.63 -23.87
N LYS A 82 -24.92 -11.35 -24.15
CA LYS A 82 -23.57 -10.82 -24.21
C LYS A 82 -23.47 -9.50 -23.46
N VAL A 83 -22.31 -9.28 -22.84
CA VAL A 83 -21.98 -8.04 -22.14
C VAL A 83 -20.61 -7.52 -22.54
N THR A 84 -20.45 -6.20 -22.60
CA THR A 84 -19.19 -5.53 -22.90
C THR A 84 -18.66 -4.85 -21.65
N LEU A 85 -17.42 -5.19 -21.26
CA LEU A 85 -16.67 -4.44 -20.27
C LEU A 85 -16.18 -3.15 -20.91
N GLN A 86 -16.52 -2.02 -20.29
CA GLN A 86 -16.00 -0.71 -20.65
C GLN A 86 -15.10 -0.18 -19.53
N GLN A 87 -14.04 0.51 -19.94
CA GLN A 87 -13.08 1.16 -19.07
C GLN A 87 -13.06 2.66 -19.32
N LYS A 88 -12.86 3.45 -18.27
CA LYS A 88 -12.56 4.88 -18.35
C LYS A 88 -11.38 5.22 -17.43
N ARG A 89 -10.46 6.05 -17.93
CA ARG A 89 -9.41 6.70 -17.14
C ARG A 89 -9.80 8.15 -16.86
N SER A 90 -9.19 8.80 -15.87
CA SER A 90 -9.44 10.23 -15.62
C SER A 90 -9.21 11.06 -16.89
N GLY A 91 -10.09 12.01 -17.20
CA GLY A 91 -10.03 12.84 -18.41
C GLY A 91 -10.25 12.13 -19.76
N THR A 92 -10.71 10.88 -19.79
CA THR A 92 -10.93 10.13 -21.04
C THR A 92 -12.38 9.67 -21.23
N ALA A 93 -12.77 9.35 -22.46
CA ALA A 93 -14.03 8.69 -22.76
C ALA A 93 -14.03 7.22 -22.32
N TRP A 94 -15.23 6.63 -22.21
CA TRP A 94 -15.38 5.19 -22.00
C TRP A 94 -14.93 4.43 -23.26
N LYS A 95 -14.07 3.43 -23.09
CA LYS A 95 -13.59 2.55 -24.17
C LYS A 95 -13.99 1.11 -23.89
N SER A 96 -14.56 0.43 -24.88
CA SER A 96 -14.79 -1.01 -24.82
C SER A 96 -13.45 -1.76 -24.70
N GLN A 97 -13.37 -2.73 -23.79
CA GLN A 97 -12.18 -3.56 -23.59
C GLN A 97 -12.39 -4.97 -24.14
N ALA A 98 -13.52 -5.59 -23.78
CA ALA A 98 -13.86 -6.94 -24.21
C ALA A 98 -15.37 -7.16 -24.14
N THR A 99 -15.87 -8.02 -25.02
CA THR A 99 -17.26 -8.52 -24.98
C THR A 99 -17.21 -10.01 -24.69
N VAL A 100 -18.03 -10.45 -23.73
CA VAL A 100 -18.13 -11.88 -23.34
C VAL A 100 -19.57 -12.35 -23.38
N ALA A 101 -19.75 -13.65 -23.56
CA ALA A 101 -21.03 -14.29 -23.36
C ALA A 101 -21.39 -14.35 -21.86
N VAL A 102 -22.67 -14.17 -21.59
CA VAL A 102 -23.28 -14.46 -20.29
C VAL A 102 -23.57 -15.96 -20.25
N ARG A 103 -23.23 -16.62 -19.14
CA ARG A 103 -23.51 -18.04 -18.95
C ARG A 103 -25.01 -18.29 -18.75
N ALA A 104 -25.43 -19.55 -18.85
CA ALA A 104 -26.82 -19.95 -18.63
C ALA A 104 -27.35 -19.56 -17.22
N ASP A 105 -26.48 -19.54 -16.22
CA ASP A 105 -26.77 -19.10 -14.84
C ASP A 105 -26.83 -17.57 -14.67
N GLY A 106 -26.65 -16.80 -15.76
CA GLY A 106 -26.62 -15.34 -15.73
C GLY A 106 -25.28 -14.74 -15.30
N SER A 107 -24.27 -15.55 -14.97
CA SER A 107 -22.95 -15.06 -14.56
C SER A 107 -22.05 -14.72 -15.74
N PHE A 108 -21.09 -13.82 -15.52
CA PHE A 108 -20.02 -13.55 -16.47
C PHE A 108 -18.68 -13.26 -15.78
N LYS A 109 -17.60 -13.41 -16.54
CA LYS A 109 -16.23 -13.09 -16.11
C LYS A 109 -15.45 -12.49 -17.26
N VAL A 110 -14.88 -11.30 -17.04
CA VAL A 110 -14.02 -10.60 -18.01
C VAL A 110 -12.66 -10.36 -17.39
N LYS A 111 -11.61 -10.47 -18.20
CA LYS A 111 -10.23 -10.14 -17.79
C LYS A 111 -9.73 -8.98 -18.64
N ASP A 112 -9.18 -7.95 -18.01
CA ASP A 112 -8.50 -6.85 -18.69
C ASP A 112 -7.02 -6.81 -18.29
N LYS A 113 -6.10 -6.77 -19.26
CA LYS A 113 -4.65 -6.70 -18.99
C LYS A 113 -4.24 -5.24 -18.81
N THR A 114 -3.65 -4.92 -17.66
CA THR A 114 -3.24 -3.54 -17.37
C THR A 114 -1.83 -3.28 -17.91
N THR A 115 -1.68 -2.27 -18.76
CA THR A 115 -0.37 -1.85 -19.29
C THR A 115 0.16 -0.56 -18.67
N THR A 116 -0.74 0.24 -18.07
CA THR A 116 -0.42 1.54 -17.47
C THR A 116 -0.89 1.56 -16.02
N ALA A 117 -0.05 2.06 -15.12
CA ALA A 117 -0.31 2.19 -13.68
C ALA A 117 -1.22 3.39 -13.41
N VAL A 118 -2.53 3.29 -13.65
CA VAL A 118 -3.46 4.40 -13.44
C VAL A 118 -4.73 3.92 -12.77
N VAL A 119 -5.43 4.81 -12.09
CA VAL A 119 -6.78 4.53 -11.62
C VAL A 119 -7.73 4.37 -12.82
N ARG A 120 -8.48 3.28 -12.82
CA ARG A 120 -9.44 2.90 -13.86
C ARG A 120 -10.83 2.77 -13.24
N LYS A 121 -11.84 3.27 -13.96
CA LYS A 121 -13.25 3.02 -13.67
C LYS A 121 -13.77 2.00 -14.68
N TYR A 122 -14.40 0.94 -14.20
CA TYR A 122 -15.03 -0.08 -15.02
C TYR A 122 -16.54 0.00 -14.90
N ARG A 123 -17.23 -0.37 -15.98
CA ARG A 123 -18.66 -0.69 -15.98
C ARG A 123 -18.91 -1.77 -17.01
N VAL A 124 -20.01 -2.48 -16.85
CA VAL A 124 -20.48 -3.47 -17.82
C VAL A 124 -21.74 -2.93 -18.48
N VAL A 125 -21.83 -3.08 -19.80
CA VAL A 125 -23.01 -2.71 -20.59
C VAL A 125 -23.52 -3.93 -21.33
N SER A 126 -24.84 -4.02 -21.51
CA SER A 126 -25.45 -5.04 -22.35
C SER A 126 -24.99 -4.87 -23.81
N ALA A 127 -24.45 -5.91 -24.42
CA ALA A 127 -24.13 -5.94 -25.85
C ALA A 127 -25.30 -6.46 -26.70
N THR A 128 -26.25 -7.14 -26.06
CA THR A 128 -27.46 -7.71 -26.66
C THR A 128 -28.68 -7.38 -25.80
N GLY A 129 -29.85 -7.29 -26.41
CA GLY A 129 -31.11 -7.08 -25.69
C GLY A 129 -31.29 -5.64 -25.18
N PRO A 130 -32.06 -5.44 -24.09
CA PRO A 130 -32.33 -4.11 -23.56
C PRO A 130 -31.04 -3.39 -23.13
N ARG A 131 -30.91 -2.11 -23.51
CA ARG A 131 -29.74 -1.28 -23.18
C ARG A 131 -29.69 -1.02 -21.66
N LYS A 132 -28.87 -1.79 -20.94
CA LYS A 132 -28.64 -1.67 -19.50
C LYS A 132 -27.15 -1.48 -19.20
N LYS A 133 -26.86 -0.89 -18.04
CA LYS A 133 -25.50 -0.59 -17.56
C LYS A 133 -25.42 -0.98 -16.09
N SER A 134 -24.29 -1.51 -15.67
CA SER A 134 -24.00 -1.75 -14.26
C SER A 134 -23.63 -0.45 -13.54
N ALA A 135 -23.53 -0.53 -12.20
CA ALA A 135 -22.77 0.44 -11.41
C ALA A 135 -21.30 0.54 -11.88
N LYS A 136 -20.56 1.51 -11.35
CA LYS A 136 -19.13 1.69 -11.65
C LYS A 136 -18.29 1.06 -10.55
N VAL A 137 -17.20 0.40 -10.92
CA VAL A 137 -16.17 -0.08 -9.96
C VAL A 137 -14.86 0.63 -10.26
N THR A 138 -14.21 1.16 -9.22
CA THR A 138 -12.90 1.80 -9.33
C THR A 138 -11.82 0.79 -8.96
N VAL A 139 -10.76 0.71 -9.77
CA VAL A 139 -9.60 -0.13 -9.52
C VAL A 139 -8.34 0.71 -9.74
N GLY A 140 -7.49 0.78 -8.73
CA GLY A 140 -6.15 1.36 -8.84
C GLY A 140 -5.19 0.34 -9.45
N VAL A 141 -4.51 0.74 -10.52
CA VAL A 141 -3.40 -0.03 -11.09
C VAL A 141 -2.09 0.61 -10.66
N TYR A 142 -1.28 -0.13 -9.93
CA TYR A 142 -0.07 0.37 -9.28
C TYR A 142 1.19 -0.29 -9.84
N ASP A 143 2.32 0.36 -9.66
CA ASP A 143 3.62 -0.12 -10.07
C ASP A 143 4.67 0.33 -9.05
N TRP A 144 5.68 -0.50 -8.83
CA TRP A 144 6.81 -0.13 -7.98
C TRP A 144 7.70 0.84 -8.74
N GLN A 145 8.02 1.96 -8.11
CA GLN A 145 8.87 3.00 -8.64
C GLN A 145 10.06 3.18 -7.70
N ASP A 146 11.24 3.27 -8.28
CA ASP A 146 12.46 3.57 -7.55
C ASP A 146 12.37 4.97 -6.92
N LEU A 147 12.33 5.02 -5.59
CA LEU A 147 12.18 6.26 -4.82
C LEU A 147 13.40 7.18 -5.00
N THR A 148 14.59 6.63 -5.28
CA THR A 148 15.81 7.42 -5.54
C THR A 148 15.74 8.23 -6.82
N LYS A 149 14.82 7.88 -7.73
CA LYS A 149 14.57 8.62 -8.97
C LYS A 149 13.49 9.70 -8.83
N LEU A 150 12.78 9.76 -7.71
CA LEU A 150 11.81 10.81 -7.45
C LEU A 150 12.52 12.08 -6.96
N LYS A 151 11.99 13.24 -7.36
CA LYS A 151 12.47 14.53 -6.86
C LYS A 151 12.07 14.68 -5.39
N ALA A 152 13.05 14.71 -4.49
CA ALA A 152 12.82 15.05 -3.09
C ALA A 152 12.28 16.47 -2.95
N ARG A 153 11.31 16.67 -2.06
CA ARG A 153 10.81 17.99 -1.65
C ARG A 153 11.76 18.59 -0.62
N THR A 154 12.16 17.79 0.36
CA THR A 154 13.16 18.15 1.37
C THR A 154 14.16 17.01 1.48
N SER A 155 15.44 17.37 1.63
CA SER A 155 16.55 16.43 1.85
C SER A 155 17.50 17.07 2.86
N MET A 156 17.22 16.86 4.14
CA MET A 156 18.05 17.33 5.25
C MET A 156 18.71 16.11 5.89
N GLY A 157 20.04 16.02 5.84
CA GLY A 157 20.77 14.91 6.45
C GLY A 157 20.48 13.54 5.83
N TRP A 158 19.97 13.49 4.59
CA TRP A 158 19.88 12.27 3.79
C TRP A 158 20.33 12.60 2.37
N GLY A 159 21.01 11.67 1.72
CA GLY A 159 21.43 11.82 0.33
C GLY A 159 21.42 10.49 -0.44
N PRO A 160 21.22 10.53 -1.76
CA PRO A 160 21.26 9.34 -2.59
C PRO A 160 22.67 8.78 -2.68
N GLN A 161 22.79 7.46 -2.62
CA GLN A 161 24.00 6.68 -2.78
C GLN A 161 23.81 5.66 -3.89
N LYS A 162 24.85 5.43 -4.69
CA LYS A 162 24.83 4.35 -5.70
C LYS A 162 24.75 2.99 -5.02
N THR A 163 25.55 2.81 -3.97
CA THR A 163 25.65 1.58 -3.20
C THR A 163 25.94 1.90 -1.74
N VAL A 164 25.48 1.04 -0.85
CA VAL A 164 25.75 1.04 0.60
C VAL A 164 26.01 -0.40 1.03
N GLN A 165 26.85 -0.60 2.05
CA GLN A 165 27.13 -1.94 2.58
C GLN A 165 26.47 -2.11 3.95
N VAL A 166 25.80 -3.25 4.15
CA VAL A 166 25.33 -3.69 5.46
C VAL A 166 25.65 -5.17 5.61
N ASN A 167 26.34 -5.52 6.69
CA ASN A 167 26.85 -6.85 6.97
C ASN A 167 27.65 -7.45 5.80
N GLY A 168 28.57 -6.65 5.25
CA GLY A 168 29.42 -7.02 4.11
C GLY A 168 28.69 -7.14 2.77
N THR A 169 27.37 -6.93 2.72
CA THR A 169 26.56 -7.05 1.50
C THR A 169 26.26 -5.67 0.93
N ALA A 170 26.58 -5.46 -0.35
CA ALA A 170 26.28 -4.22 -1.06
C ALA A 170 24.82 -4.21 -1.57
N TYR A 171 24.12 -3.10 -1.33
CA TYR A 171 22.77 -2.82 -1.82
C TYR A 171 22.74 -1.47 -2.55
N GLY A 172 21.86 -1.30 -3.54
CA GLY A 172 21.82 -0.08 -4.34
C GLY A 172 20.80 -0.11 -5.47
N PRO A 173 20.08 1.00 -5.73
CA PRO A 173 20.33 2.36 -5.23
C PRO A 173 19.87 2.55 -3.77
N ALA A 174 20.40 3.55 -3.07
CA ALA A 174 20.10 3.76 -1.65
C ALA A 174 19.98 5.23 -1.26
N PHE A 175 19.41 5.49 -0.10
CA PHE A 175 19.65 6.70 0.66
C PHE A 175 20.51 6.37 1.89
N ALA A 176 21.44 7.27 2.22
CA ALA A 176 22.21 7.22 3.45
C ALA A 176 22.05 8.54 4.21
N SER A 177 21.97 8.44 5.55
CA SER A 177 21.88 9.62 6.40
C SER A 177 23.25 10.26 6.62
N TYR A 178 23.24 11.57 6.84
CA TYR A 178 24.38 12.35 7.29
C TYR A 178 23.93 13.24 8.45
N ASN A 179 24.55 13.10 9.61
CA ASN A 179 24.21 13.87 10.80
C ASN A 179 25.22 15.00 11.00
N TRP A 180 24.91 16.18 10.45
CA TRP A 180 25.75 17.37 10.55
C TRP A 180 25.25 18.41 11.57
N GLY A 181 24.21 18.09 12.36
CA GLY A 181 23.60 19.04 13.28
C GLY A 181 22.51 18.45 14.18
N PRO A 182 21.86 19.28 15.01
CA PRO A 182 20.89 18.83 16.01
C PRO A 182 19.52 18.45 15.42
N THR A 183 19.25 18.81 14.17
CA THR A 183 17.98 18.54 13.50
C THR A 183 17.96 17.10 12.99
N ALA A 184 16.93 16.34 13.35
CA ALA A 184 16.73 14.98 12.86
C ALA A 184 16.70 14.96 11.31
N PRO A 185 17.51 14.09 10.67
CA PRO A 185 17.47 13.92 9.23
C PRO A 185 16.07 13.59 8.70
N LEU A 186 15.72 14.19 7.58
CA LEU A 186 14.48 13.95 6.85
C LEU A 186 14.74 14.02 5.33
N ILE A 187 14.31 12.98 4.61
CA ILE A 187 14.06 13.06 3.17
C ILE A 187 12.59 12.77 2.91
N ASP A 188 11.92 13.62 2.13
CA ASP A 188 10.50 13.44 1.82
C ASP A 188 10.12 13.79 0.38
N PHE A 189 8.96 13.25 -0.02
CA PHE A 189 8.49 13.27 -1.41
C PHE A 189 7.01 13.61 -1.43
N ASN A 190 6.61 14.50 -2.34
CA ASN A 190 5.20 14.69 -2.67
C ASN A 190 4.75 13.55 -3.58
N VAL A 191 3.81 12.74 -3.09
CA VAL A 191 3.29 11.55 -3.78
C VAL A 191 1.81 11.68 -4.15
N ASN A 192 1.21 12.83 -3.84
CA ASN A 192 -0.10 13.29 -4.34
C ASN A 192 -1.21 12.23 -4.23
N ARG A 193 -1.28 11.51 -3.10
CA ARG A 193 -2.29 10.47 -2.83
C ARG A 193 -2.34 9.37 -3.88
N SER A 194 -1.23 9.15 -4.58
CA SER A 194 -1.15 8.18 -5.68
C SER A 194 -0.45 6.89 -5.28
N CYS A 195 0.12 6.82 -4.07
CA CYS A 195 0.94 5.71 -3.60
C CYS A 195 0.40 5.08 -2.33
N ILE A 196 0.50 3.75 -2.20
CA ILE A 196 -0.15 2.99 -1.11
C ILE A 196 0.81 2.08 -0.34
N SER A 197 2.08 1.98 -0.75
CA SER A 197 3.09 1.21 -0.04
C SER A 197 4.48 1.76 -0.33
N LEU A 198 5.39 1.64 0.64
CA LEU A 198 6.82 1.84 0.47
C LEU A 198 7.52 0.53 0.82
N ARG A 199 8.51 0.13 0.04
CA ARG A 199 9.36 -1.02 0.32
C ARG A 199 10.81 -0.57 0.33
N ALA A 200 11.57 -0.93 1.35
CA ALA A 200 13.00 -0.65 1.40
C ALA A 200 13.68 -1.64 2.34
N ARG A 201 14.99 -1.79 2.19
CA ARG A 201 15.85 -2.38 3.21
C ARG A 201 16.37 -1.28 4.13
N PHE A 202 15.88 -1.25 5.37
CA PHE A 202 16.37 -0.34 6.38
C PHE A 202 17.45 -1.00 7.21
N GLY A 203 18.46 -0.24 7.64
CA GLY A 203 19.55 -0.77 8.46
C GLY A 203 20.59 0.28 8.81
N LEU A 204 21.70 -0.19 9.38
CA LEU A 204 22.87 0.63 9.68
C LEU A 204 24.04 0.23 8.78
N SER A 205 24.67 1.21 8.13
CA SER A 205 25.81 0.97 7.23
C SER A 205 27.02 0.39 7.95
N ASP A 206 27.80 -0.43 7.27
CA ASP A 206 29.09 -0.97 7.75
C ASP A 206 30.13 0.12 8.02
N ASN A 207 29.94 1.33 7.47
CA ASN A 207 30.76 2.50 7.75
C ASN A 207 30.41 3.18 9.10
N SER A 208 29.56 2.57 9.90
CA SER A 208 29.17 3.10 11.21
C SER A 208 30.07 2.55 12.33
N ASP A 209 30.15 3.26 13.46
CA ASP A 209 30.85 2.78 14.65
C ASP A 209 30.20 1.49 15.20
N ALA A 210 31.01 0.66 15.85
CA ALA A 210 30.56 -0.62 16.42
C ALA A 210 29.39 -0.49 17.41
N THR A 211 29.35 0.61 18.17
CA THR A 211 28.30 0.88 19.16
C THR A 211 27.18 1.77 18.63
N ALA A 212 27.26 2.21 17.37
CA ALA A 212 26.26 3.09 16.79
C ALA A 212 24.91 2.37 16.63
N ARG A 213 23.84 3.15 16.79
CA ARG A 213 22.46 2.73 16.56
C ARG A 213 21.75 3.80 15.74
N ALA A 214 20.84 3.36 14.87
CA ALA A 214 19.93 4.25 14.16
C ALA A 214 18.49 3.75 14.31
N THR A 215 17.59 4.64 14.72
CA THR A 215 16.15 4.40 14.65
C THR A 215 15.62 5.04 13.39
N ILE A 216 15.20 4.24 12.43
CA ILE A 216 14.66 4.70 11.14
C ILE A 216 13.15 4.64 11.19
N SER A 217 12.49 5.72 10.76
CA SER A 217 11.03 5.79 10.64
C SER A 217 10.59 6.15 9.23
N VAL A 218 9.49 5.54 8.79
CA VAL A 218 8.74 5.99 7.61
C VAL A 218 7.57 6.84 8.09
N VAL A 219 7.46 8.05 7.57
CA VAL A 219 6.38 8.99 7.89
C VAL A 219 5.43 9.14 6.70
N SER A 220 4.13 9.13 6.98
CA SER A 220 3.03 9.29 6.04
C SER A 220 2.20 10.50 6.49
N ASP A 221 2.22 11.58 5.71
CA ASP A 221 1.61 12.88 6.08
C ASP A 221 2.02 13.36 7.49
N GLY A 222 3.30 13.18 7.84
CA GLY A 222 3.86 13.57 9.14
C GLY A 222 3.63 12.57 10.28
N THR A 223 2.83 11.52 10.07
CA THR A 223 2.60 10.47 11.07
C THR A 223 3.54 9.28 10.83
N ALA A 224 4.26 8.82 11.84
CA ALA A 224 5.08 7.62 11.72
C ALA A 224 4.19 6.37 11.51
N VAL A 225 4.44 5.65 10.43
CA VAL A 225 3.73 4.39 10.07
C VAL A 225 4.63 3.16 10.17
N TYR A 226 5.93 3.38 10.40
CA TYR A 226 6.94 2.38 10.70
C TYR A 226 8.04 3.06 11.50
N SER A 227 8.59 2.37 12.50
CA SER A 227 9.78 2.78 13.25
C SER A 227 10.51 1.56 13.79
N LYS A 228 11.82 1.48 13.58
CA LYS A 228 12.66 0.40 14.12
C LYS A 228 14.10 0.86 14.31
N SER A 229 14.72 0.38 15.38
CA SER A 229 16.13 0.58 15.68
C SER A 229 17.01 -0.54 15.11
N PHE A 230 18.18 -0.17 14.61
CA PHE A 230 19.18 -1.06 14.02
C PHE A 230 20.54 -0.76 14.65
N GLY A 231 21.25 -1.81 15.06
CA GLY A 231 22.68 -1.77 15.36
C GLY A 231 23.55 -2.03 14.13
N LEU A 232 24.87 -2.02 14.31
CA LEU A 232 25.81 -2.37 13.24
C LEU A 232 25.51 -3.78 12.70
N THR A 233 25.66 -3.97 11.39
CA THR A 233 25.35 -5.21 10.64
C THR A 233 23.87 -5.60 10.57
N GLU A 234 22.97 -4.88 11.24
CA GLU A 234 21.54 -5.18 11.20
C GLU A 234 20.85 -4.49 10.02
N SER A 235 20.02 -5.25 9.30
CA SER A 235 19.07 -4.69 8.33
C SER A 235 17.81 -5.54 8.19
N GLU A 236 16.75 -4.93 7.67
CA GLU A 236 15.48 -5.59 7.38
C GLU A 236 14.90 -5.06 6.07
N LEU A 237 14.49 -5.97 5.18
CA LEU A 237 13.63 -5.64 4.04
C LEU A 237 12.17 -5.63 4.50
N VAL A 238 11.55 -4.46 4.48
CA VAL A 238 10.16 -4.29 4.93
C VAL A 238 9.31 -3.64 3.83
N THR A 239 8.04 -4.02 3.77
CA THR A 239 7.01 -3.32 2.98
C THR A 239 6.03 -2.65 3.93
N VAL A 240 6.09 -1.32 3.98
CA VAL A 240 5.29 -0.46 4.84
C VAL A 240 4.02 -0.03 4.09
N PRO A 241 2.81 -0.34 4.60
CA PRO A 241 1.57 0.17 4.02
C PRO A 241 1.46 1.69 4.23
N LEU A 242 1.00 2.40 3.20
CA LEU A 242 0.76 3.84 3.24
C LEU A 242 -0.74 4.11 3.04
N SER A 243 -1.32 4.97 3.87
CA SER A 243 -2.75 5.34 3.80
C SER A 243 -3.06 6.35 2.69
N SER A 244 -2.47 6.15 1.50
CA SER A 244 -2.59 7.06 0.35
C SER A 244 -2.23 8.53 0.68
N PRO A 245 -1.04 8.79 1.26
CA PRO A 245 -0.70 10.11 1.76
C PRO A 245 -0.47 11.14 0.65
N PHE A 246 -0.51 12.42 1.01
CA PHE A 246 0.02 13.48 0.16
C PHE A 246 1.56 13.47 0.13
N ARG A 247 2.20 13.18 1.26
CA ARG A 247 3.65 13.11 1.45
C ARG A 247 4.08 11.82 2.13
N VAL A 248 5.20 11.27 1.69
CA VAL A 248 5.92 10.20 2.38
C VAL A 248 7.33 10.66 2.66
N GLY A 249 7.90 10.28 3.80
CA GLY A 249 9.27 10.58 4.15
C GLY A 249 9.95 9.48 4.92
N ILE A 250 11.27 9.57 4.97
CA ILE A 250 12.14 8.73 5.79
C ILE A 250 12.88 9.67 6.72
N THR A 251 12.84 9.36 8.01
CA THR A 251 13.57 10.09 9.05
C THR A 251 14.37 9.11 9.89
N SER A 252 15.37 9.62 10.59
CA SER A 252 16.14 8.82 11.53
C SER A 252 16.53 9.62 12.76
N THR A 253 16.61 8.96 13.89
CA THR A 253 17.45 9.38 15.02
C THR A 253 18.65 8.46 15.11
N VAL A 254 19.80 8.99 15.50
CA VAL A 254 21.01 8.19 15.66
C VAL A 254 21.59 8.40 17.05
N GLU A 255 22.18 7.34 17.58
CA GLU A 255 22.81 7.32 18.88
C GLU A 255 24.18 6.66 18.75
N ASN A 256 25.18 7.23 19.42
CA ASN A 256 26.51 6.64 19.50
C ASN A 256 27.06 6.77 20.92
N PRO A 257 26.65 5.88 21.84
CA PRO A 257 26.96 6.00 23.26
C PRO A 257 28.46 5.93 23.59
N GLY A 258 29.31 5.46 22.67
CA GLY A 258 30.76 5.37 22.86
C GLY A 258 31.55 6.61 22.44
N ASN A 259 30.91 7.66 21.91
CA ASN A 259 31.63 8.76 21.25
C ASN A 259 31.45 10.11 21.98
N VAL A 260 32.55 10.63 22.53
CA VAL A 260 32.67 11.95 23.17
C VAL A 260 33.29 12.96 22.19
N THR A 261 32.46 13.45 21.27
CA THR A 261 32.69 14.60 20.37
C THR A 261 33.74 14.53 19.24
N PRO A 262 33.43 15.06 18.01
CA PRO A 262 32.13 15.54 17.52
C PRO A 262 31.51 14.74 16.33
N VAL A 263 30.20 14.48 16.49
CA VAL A 263 29.08 14.16 15.54
C VAL A 263 29.15 12.83 14.74
N PRO A 264 28.05 12.02 14.74
CA PRO A 264 28.15 10.57 14.93
C PRO A 264 28.42 9.79 13.64
N ASN A 265 29.34 8.82 13.75
CA ASN A 265 29.58 7.73 12.79
C ASN A 265 28.42 6.72 12.80
N ALA A 266 27.17 7.18 12.75
CA ALA A 266 25.98 6.34 12.65
C ALA A 266 25.28 6.69 11.35
N ILE A 267 25.40 5.79 10.37
CA ILE A 267 24.90 6.03 9.01
C ILE A 267 23.67 5.13 8.81
N ALA A 268 22.50 5.71 9.05
CA ALA A 268 21.23 5.08 8.73
C ALA A 268 21.09 4.91 7.22
N VAL A 269 20.52 3.78 6.80
CA VAL A 269 20.41 3.41 5.40
C VAL A 269 18.98 3.03 5.05
N ALA A 270 18.53 3.46 3.87
CA ALA A 270 17.35 2.93 3.19
C ALA A 270 17.77 2.48 1.79
N ALA A 271 18.05 1.20 1.63
CA ALA A 271 18.51 0.59 0.38
C ALA A 271 17.37 0.00 -0.44
N ASP A 272 17.54 0.02 -1.77
CA ASP A 272 16.55 -0.33 -2.78
C ASP A 272 15.15 0.24 -2.48
N PRO A 273 15.04 1.55 -2.14
CA PRO A 273 13.77 2.09 -1.74
C PRO A 273 12.85 2.22 -2.96
N GLU A 274 11.71 1.56 -2.91
CA GLU A 274 10.67 1.61 -3.93
C GLU A 274 9.34 2.05 -3.32
N ILE A 275 8.52 2.72 -4.12
CA ILE A 275 7.19 3.17 -3.74
C ILE A 275 6.14 2.67 -4.74
N TYR A 276 5.02 2.16 -4.23
CA TYR A 276 3.97 1.53 -5.03
C TYR A 276 2.89 2.52 -5.38
N CYS A 277 2.92 3.02 -6.62
CA CYS A 277 2.13 4.17 -7.05
C CYS A 277 1.31 3.89 -8.31
N THR A 278 0.16 4.55 -8.44
CA THR A 278 -0.39 4.87 -9.75
C THR A 278 0.48 6.00 -10.32
N SER A 279 0.91 5.92 -11.58
CA SER A 279 1.49 7.05 -12.30
C SER A 279 0.48 8.21 -12.27
N ALA A 280 0.81 9.26 -11.51
CA ALA A 280 0.13 10.53 -11.58
C ALA A 280 0.23 11.03 -13.03
N LYS A 281 -0.89 11.52 -13.56
CA LYS A 281 -0.96 12.13 -14.89
C LYS A 281 -0.42 13.54 -14.86
#